data_AF-A0A182SHV9-F1
#
_entry.id   AF-A0A182SHV9-F1
#
_cell.length_a   1.000
_cell.length_b   1.000
_cell.length_c   1.000
_cell.angle_alpha   90.00
_cell.angle_beta   90.00
_cell.angle_gamma   90.00
#
_symmetry.space_group_name_H-M   'P 1'
#
loop_
_entity.id
_entity.type
_entity.pdbx_description
1 polymer ?
#
loop_
_entity_poly.entity_id
_entity_poly.type
_entity_poly.pdbx_seq_one_letter_code
_entity_poly.pdbx_strand_id
1 'polypeptide(L)'
;MAIMFYTITTLVNVLFKRESFNWIYVHLIGQIVPIAYFSSVSLTAFATFIPMQGRGNAGANPELLIALFAVLVGLLVAGFLTPAHTSPERFYVYHCTREFYHQNGTLRRLEGGFYVHPQDRYTGDLIRELAIKSRANALPLGDECEKELYCGIPFYQNSHHGQRDNGLWIKGNTFTLPETIDLQYIGNQNDSNLNTTTFSFTVKGTDHMSFYVSP
;
A
#
# COMPACT_ATOMS: atom_id res chain seq x y z
N MET A 1 -27.35 4.25 2.13
CA MET A 1 -27.39 3.39 3.34
C MET A 1 -26.14 2.51 3.43
N ALA A 2 -25.92 1.54 2.54
CA ALA A 2 -24.76 0.64 2.55
C ALA A 2 -23.38 1.32 2.71
N ILE A 3 -23.10 2.32 1.88
CA ILE A 3 -21.81 3.04 1.90
C ILE A 3 -21.59 3.72 3.26
N MET A 4 -22.65 4.27 3.87
CA MET A 4 -22.57 4.92 5.19
C MET A 4 -22.17 3.94 6.29
N PHE A 5 -22.75 2.73 6.30
CA PHE A 5 -22.39 1.72 7.29
C PHE A 5 -20.95 1.23 7.07
N TYR A 6 -20.54 1.06 5.81
CA TYR A 6 -19.17 0.71 5.47
C TYR A 6 -18.17 1.78 5.92
N THR A 7 -18.45 3.07 5.67
CA THR A 7 -17.56 4.17 6.10
C THR A 7 -17.51 4.33 7.62
N ILE A 8 -18.61 4.05 8.33
CA ILE A 8 -18.62 4.04 9.80
C ILE A 8 -17.74 2.90 10.33
N THR A 9 -17.85 1.69 9.77
CA THR A 9 -17.03 0.55 10.20
C THR A 9 -15.54 0.74 9.89
N THR A 10 -15.19 1.37 8.77
CA THR A 10 -13.81 1.72 8.47
C THR A 10 -13.29 2.78 9.43
N LEU A 11 -14.08 3.82 9.71
CA LEU A 11 -13.70 4.87 10.66
C LEU A 11 -13.44 4.31 12.06
N VAL A 12 -14.31 3.43 12.55
CA VAL A 12 -14.13 2.73 13.83
C VAL A 12 -12.82 1.94 13.82
N ASN A 13 -12.55 1.16 12.77
CA ASN A 13 -11.30 0.40 12.68
C ASN A 13 -10.04 1.29 12.66
N VAL A 14 -10.10 2.45 12.01
CA VAL A 14 -9.00 3.43 12.00
C VAL A 14 -8.81 4.06 13.39
N LEU A 15 -9.89 4.44 14.08
CA LEU A 15 -9.83 5.03 15.42
C LEU A 15 -9.23 4.08 16.45
N PHE A 16 -9.60 2.79 16.40
CA PHE A 16 -9.10 1.78 17.34
C PHE A 16 -7.78 1.14 16.91
N LYS A 17 -7.14 1.61 15.82
CA LYS A 17 -5.88 1.10 15.26
C LYS A 17 -5.80 -0.43 15.31
N ARG A 18 -6.85 -1.12 14.85
CA ARG A 18 -6.95 -2.57 15.02
C ARG A 18 -6.06 -3.27 14.01
N GLU A 19 -4.93 -3.80 14.48
CA GLU A 19 -3.84 -4.30 13.60
C GLU A 19 -4.01 -5.74 13.10
N SER A 20 -4.93 -6.50 13.70
CA SER A 20 -5.15 -7.92 13.39
C SER A 20 -6.37 -8.13 12.51
N PHE A 21 -6.49 -9.34 11.91
CA PHE A 21 -7.63 -9.85 11.11
C PHE A 21 -9.02 -9.59 11.73
N ASN A 22 -9.05 -9.28 13.03
CA ASN A 22 -10.22 -8.83 13.78
C ASN A 22 -10.97 -7.62 13.19
N TRP A 23 -10.33 -6.81 12.33
CA TRP A 23 -10.98 -5.70 11.63
C TRP A 23 -12.14 -6.16 10.72
N ILE A 24 -12.09 -7.41 10.23
CA ILE A 24 -13.13 -7.99 9.36
C ILE A 24 -14.42 -8.20 10.14
N TYR A 25 -14.36 -8.67 11.39
CA TYR A 25 -15.55 -8.88 12.22
C TYR A 25 -16.34 -7.58 12.44
N VAL A 26 -15.64 -6.45 12.58
CA VAL A 26 -16.28 -5.14 12.73
C VAL A 26 -17.08 -4.77 11.47
N HIS A 27 -16.53 -5.04 10.28
CA HIS A 27 -17.24 -4.82 9.02
C HIS A 27 -18.41 -5.78 8.85
N LEU A 28 -18.22 -7.08 9.15
CA LEU A 28 -19.29 -8.07 9.05
C LEU A 28 -20.49 -7.73 9.94
N ILE A 29 -20.24 -7.29 11.18
CA ILE A 29 -21.30 -6.85 12.11
C ILE A 29 -22.00 -5.59 11.59
N GLY A 30 -21.24 -4.60 11.13
CA GLY A 30 -21.83 -3.36 10.59
C GLY A 30 -22.64 -3.55 9.30
N GLN A 31 -22.40 -4.63 8.56
CA GLN A 31 -23.13 -4.96 7.34
C GLN A 31 -24.48 -5.66 7.59
N ILE A 32 -24.76 -6.15 8.80
CA ILE A 32 -26.02 -6.84 9.12
C ILE A 32 -27.24 -5.95 8.82
N VAL A 33 -27.19 -4.67 9.21
CA VAL A 33 -28.29 -3.71 9.02
C VAL A 33 -28.53 -3.41 7.53
N PRO A 34 -27.51 -3.06 6.72
CA PRO A 34 -27.65 -2.98 5.26
C PRO A 34 -28.22 -4.24 4.62
N ILE A 35 -27.72 -5.43 4.99
CA ILE A 35 -28.18 -6.70 4.40
C ILE A 35 -29.67 -6.92 4.69
N ALA A 36 -30.12 -6.71 5.92
CA ALA A 36 -31.52 -6.83 6.29
C ALA A 36 -32.42 -5.79 5.57
N TYR A 37 -31.93 -4.57 5.38
CA TYR A 37 -32.65 -3.55 4.63
C TYR A 37 -32.78 -3.95 3.15
N PHE A 38 -31.68 -4.31 2.49
CA PHE A 38 -31.71 -4.70 1.07
C PHE A 38 -32.54 -5.97 0.85
N SER A 39 -32.48 -6.95 1.75
CA SER A 39 -33.32 -8.15 1.64
C SER A 39 -34.81 -7.81 1.75
N SER A 40 -35.20 -6.90 2.66
CA SER A 40 -36.58 -6.45 2.80
C SER A 40 -37.08 -5.73 1.54
N VAL A 41 -36.27 -4.83 0.97
CA VAL A 41 -36.60 -4.12 -0.27
C VAL A 41 -36.73 -5.11 -1.43
N SER A 42 -35.81 -6.06 -1.55
CA SER A 42 -35.87 -7.11 -2.56
C SER A 42 -37.15 -7.94 -2.47
N LEU A 43 -37.55 -8.35 -1.26
CA LEU A 43 -38.81 -9.09 -1.04
C LEU A 43 -40.03 -8.28 -1.48
N THR A 44 -40.09 -7.00 -1.13
CA THR A 44 -41.19 -6.11 -1.57
C THR A 44 -41.19 -5.88 -3.08
N ALA A 45 -40.02 -5.79 -3.69
CA ALA A 45 -39.88 -5.67 -5.14
C ALA A 45 -40.36 -6.96 -5.84
N PHE A 46 -40.01 -8.15 -5.35
CA PHE A 46 -40.55 -9.41 -5.89
C PHE A 46 -42.06 -9.51 -5.73
N ALA A 47 -42.58 -9.17 -4.54
CA ALA A 47 -44.01 -9.23 -4.26
C ALA A 47 -44.85 -8.31 -5.17
N THR A 48 -44.28 -7.21 -5.65
CA THR A 48 -44.92 -6.28 -6.59
C THR A 48 -44.66 -6.66 -8.05
N PHE A 49 -43.46 -7.12 -8.38
CA PHE A 49 -43.05 -7.42 -9.75
C PHE A 49 -43.70 -8.67 -10.32
N ILE A 50 -43.81 -9.74 -9.52
CA ILE A 50 -44.46 -10.99 -9.91
C ILE A 50 -45.91 -10.76 -10.42
N PRO A 51 -46.80 -10.05 -9.67
CA PRO A 51 -48.16 -9.81 -10.16
C PRO A 51 -48.22 -8.84 -11.35
N MET A 52 -47.27 -7.91 -11.51
CA MET A 52 -47.21 -7.04 -12.69
C MET A 52 -46.91 -7.82 -13.97
N GLN A 53 -46.05 -8.85 -13.90
CA GLN A 53 -45.76 -9.72 -15.03
C GLN A 53 -46.94 -10.60 -15.45
N GLY A 54 -47.89 -10.86 -14.54
CA GLY A 54 -49.15 -11.55 -14.85
C GLY A 54 -50.08 -10.78 -15.80
N ARG A 55 -49.82 -9.49 -16.07
CA ARG A 55 -50.61 -8.63 -16.98
C ARG A 55 -49.86 -8.23 -18.26
N GLY A 56 -48.69 -8.84 -18.52
CA GLY A 56 -47.81 -8.50 -19.64
C GLY A 56 -48.27 -9.02 -21.01
N ASN A 57 -47.58 -8.55 -22.06
CA ASN A 57 -47.86 -8.90 -23.45
C ASN A 57 -47.54 -10.38 -23.76
N ALA A 58 -48.34 -11.03 -24.60
CA ALA A 58 -48.23 -12.47 -24.90
C ALA A 58 -46.90 -12.92 -25.57
N GLY A 59 -46.09 -11.99 -26.07
CA GLY A 59 -44.78 -12.27 -26.67
C GLY A 59 -43.58 -12.18 -25.72
N ALA A 60 -43.79 -11.82 -24.45
CA ALA A 60 -42.72 -11.72 -23.45
C ALA A 60 -42.73 -12.94 -22.51
N ASN A 61 -41.54 -13.42 -22.15
CA ASN A 61 -41.37 -14.53 -21.19
C ASN A 61 -41.16 -13.97 -19.78
N PRO A 62 -42.18 -13.89 -18.92
CA PRO A 62 -42.10 -13.25 -17.60
C PRO A 62 -41.10 -13.95 -16.66
N GLU A 63 -40.94 -15.27 -16.80
CA GLU A 63 -39.97 -16.06 -16.04
C GLU A 63 -38.52 -15.61 -16.25
N LEU A 64 -38.15 -15.24 -17.48
CA LEU A 64 -36.80 -14.76 -17.78
C LEU A 64 -36.53 -13.42 -17.11
N LEU A 65 -37.54 -12.56 -17.03
CA LEU A 65 -37.45 -11.25 -16.41
C LEU A 65 -37.33 -11.35 -14.88
N ILE A 66 -38.09 -12.26 -14.27
CA ILE A 66 -38.01 -12.57 -12.84
C ILE A 66 -36.64 -13.17 -12.50
N ALA A 67 -36.15 -14.10 -13.34
CA ALA A 67 -34.82 -14.69 -13.18
C ALA A 67 -33.71 -13.64 -13.29
N LEU A 68 -33.77 -12.74 -14.28
CA LEU A 68 -32.82 -11.64 -14.43
C LEU A 68 -32.82 -10.73 -13.19
N PHE A 69 -34.00 -10.34 -12.72
CA PHE A 69 -34.14 -9.51 -11.52
C PHE A 69 -33.56 -10.22 -10.29
N ALA A 70 -33.79 -11.52 -10.14
CA ALA A 70 -33.22 -12.31 -9.06
C ALA A 70 -31.70 -12.41 -9.10
N VAL A 71 -31.11 -12.57 -10.29
CA VAL A 71 -29.65 -12.57 -10.47
C VAL A 71 -29.08 -11.20 -10.10
N LEU A 72 -29.68 -10.09 -10.54
CA LEU A 72 -29.21 -8.74 -10.22
C LEU A 72 -29.26 -8.46 -8.71
N VAL A 73 -30.33 -8.87 -8.04
CA VAL A 73 -30.45 -8.77 -6.58
C VAL A 73 -29.41 -9.65 -5.88
N GLY A 74 -29.22 -10.88 -6.35
CA GLY A 74 -28.22 -11.81 -5.81
C GLY A 74 -26.80 -11.24 -5.90
N LEU A 75 -26.43 -10.64 -7.04
CA LEU A 75 -25.14 -9.97 -7.23
C LEU A 75 -24.97 -8.77 -6.29
N LEU A 76 -26.04 -7.98 -6.09
CA LEU A 76 -26.02 -6.83 -5.18
C LEU A 76 -25.77 -7.27 -3.73
N VAL A 77 -26.43 -8.35 -3.29
CA VAL A 77 -26.28 -8.89 -1.92
C VAL A 77 -24.91 -9.56 -1.74
N ALA A 78 -24.45 -10.33 -2.72
CA ALA A 78 -23.14 -10.97 -2.71
C ALA A 78 -22.00 -9.95 -2.62
N GLY A 79 -22.17 -8.76 -3.20
CA GLY A 79 -21.23 -7.65 -3.09
C GLY A 79 -20.91 -7.25 -1.65
N PHE A 80 -21.85 -7.39 -0.71
CA PHE A 80 -21.59 -7.09 0.70
C PHE A 80 -20.65 -8.09 1.38
N LEU A 81 -20.60 -9.34 0.92
CA LEU A 81 -19.77 -10.40 1.50
C LEU A 81 -18.32 -10.38 0.97
N THR A 82 -18.02 -9.53 -0.01
CA THR A 82 -16.69 -9.42 -0.63
C THR A 82 -15.52 -9.13 0.33
N PRO A 83 -15.67 -8.38 1.46
CA PRO A 83 -14.56 -8.14 2.38
C PRO A 83 -14.02 -9.42 3.05
N ALA A 84 -14.77 -10.53 3.02
CA ALA A 84 -14.37 -11.76 3.70
C ALA A 84 -13.31 -12.58 2.93
N HIS A 85 -13.09 -12.34 1.63
CA HIS A 85 -12.40 -13.33 0.79
C HIS A 85 -11.18 -12.83 0.00
N THR A 86 -11.08 -11.54 -0.35
CA THR A 86 -10.04 -11.08 -1.28
C THR A 86 -9.59 -9.64 -1.06
N SER A 87 -8.91 -9.35 0.04
CA SER A 87 -8.09 -8.13 0.11
C SER A 87 -6.67 -8.49 -0.33
N PRO A 88 -6.30 -8.26 -1.62
CA PRO A 88 -4.93 -8.47 -2.04
C PRO A 88 -4.01 -7.50 -1.31
N GLU A 89 -2.93 -8.03 -0.78
CA GLU A 89 -1.90 -7.23 -0.13
C GLU A 89 -0.98 -6.57 -1.18
N ARG A 90 -0.62 -5.30 -0.94
CA ARG A 90 0.25 -4.54 -1.84
C ARG A 90 1.59 -4.22 -1.19
N PHE A 91 2.67 -4.45 -1.94
CA PHE A 91 4.02 -4.07 -1.54
C PHE A 91 4.88 -3.69 -2.76
N TYR A 92 5.85 -2.82 -2.54
CA TYR A 92 6.86 -2.45 -3.51
C TYR A 92 8.15 -3.23 -3.25
N VAL A 93 8.83 -3.66 -4.31
CA VAL A 93 10.16 -4.25 -4.22
C VAL A 93 11.12 -3.38 -5.03
N TYR A 94 12.10 -2.81 -4.35
CA TYR A 94 13.14 -1.99 -4.97
C TYR A 94 14.44 -2.78 -4.98
N HIS A 95 15.00 -3.03 -6.16
CA HIS A 95 16.38 -3.49 -6.27
C HIS A 95 17.30 -2.27 -6.17
N CYS A 96 18.10 -2.21 -5.11
CA CYS A 96 18.92 -1.05 -4.79
C CYS A 96 20.39 -1.46 -4.65
N THR A 97 21.27 -0.61 -5.18
CA THR A 97 22.70 -0.58 -4.86
C THR A 97 22.93 0.65 -3.99
N ARG A 98 23.55 0.46 -2.82
CA ARG A 98 23.84 1.51 -1.84
C ARG A 98 25.34 1.72 -1.76
N GLU A 99 25.76 2.96 -1.92
CA GLU A 99 27.15 3.39 -1.83
C GLU A 99 27.27 4.43 -0.72
N PHE A 100 28.07 4.12 0.29
CA PHE A 100 28.31 5.01 1.42
C PHE A 100 29.72 5.55 1.34
N TYR A 101 29.87 6.87 1.41
CA TYR A 101 31.15 7.56 1.32
C TYR A 101 31.53 8.20 2.66
N HIS A 102 32.83 8.31 2.91
CA HIS A 102 33.37 9.18 3.96
C HIS A 102 33.37 10.64 3.50
N GLN A 103 33.53 11.58 4.44
CA GLN A 103 33.69 13.02 4.13
C GLN A 103 34.89 13.29 3.20
N ASN A 104 35.86 12.39 3.19
CA ASN A 104 37.07 12.41 2.41
C ASN A 104 36.83 12.01 0.93
N GLY A 105 35.62 11.59 0.58
CA GLY A 105 35.27 11.06 -0.75
C GLY A 105 35.65 9.59 -0.95
N THR A 106 36.17 8.89 0.06
CA THR A 106 36.50 7.47 -0.03
C THR A 106 35.26 6.60 0.18
N LEU A 107 35.12 5.53 -0.59
CA LEU A 107 34.03 4.56 -0.45
C LEU A 107 34.20 3.77 0.85
N ARG A 108 33.22 3.88 1.75
CA ARG A 108 33.17 3.15 3.03
C ARG A 108 32.53 1.77 2.87
N ARG A 109 31.42 1.70 2.13
CA ARG A 109 30.58 0.50 2.03
C ARG A 109 29.80 0.49 0.71
N LEU A 110 29.80 -0.67 0.06
CA LEU A 110 29.02 -0.95 -1.14
C LEU A 110 28.18 -2.19 -0.88
N GLU A 111 26.86 -2.07 -1.02
CA GLU A 111 25.94 -3.17 -0.77
C GLU A 111 24.81 -3.19 -1.80
N GLY A 112 24.46 -4.38 -2.27
CA GLY A 112 23.29 -4.62 -3.11
C GLY A 112 22.21 -5.36 -2.35
N GLY A 113 20.96 -5.11 -2.69
CA GLY A 113 19.85 -5.85 -2.08
C GLY A 113 18.49 -5.39 -2.56
N PHE A 114 17.47 -6.04 -2.02
CA PHE A 114 16.07 -5.73 -2.28
C PHE A 114 15.47 -5.10 -1.04
N TYR A 115 14.94 -3.89 -1.20
CA TYR A 115 14.12 -3.25 -0.19
C TYR A 115 12.65 -3.53 -0.50
N VAL A 116 11.96 -4.18 0.43
CA VAL A 116 10.54 -4.46 0.33
C VAL A 116 9.78 -3.48 1.21
N HIS A 117 8.95 -2.65 0.58
CA HIS A 117 8.14 -1.65 1.25
C HIS A 117 6.67 -2.06 1.27
N PRO A 118 6.08 -2.31 2.45
CA PRO A 118 4.64 -2.56 2.55
C PRO A 118 3.84 -1.30 2.20
N GLN A 119 2.84 -1.41 1.33
CA GLN A 119 1.92 -0.30 1.06
C GLN A 119 0.75 -0.31 2.05
N ASP A 120 0.32 -1.49 2.48
CA ASP A 120 -0.75 -1.66 3.43
C ASP A 120 -0.22 -1.65 4.87
N ARG A 121 -1.03 -1.14 5.79
CA ARG A 121 -0.64 -0.86 7.18
C ARG A 121 -0.30 -2.11 8.00
N TYR A 122 -0.71 -3.30 7.56
CA TYR A 122 -0.71 -4.54 8.34
C TYR A 122 0.09 -5.68 7.69
N THR A 123 1.09 -5.31 6.89
CA THR A 123 1.73 -6.22 5.91
C THR A 123 3.07 -6.82 6.34
N GLY A 124 3.60 -6.41 7.50
CA GLY A 124 4.92 -6.87 7.95
C GLY A 124 5.01 -8.39 8.13
N ASP A 125 3.94 -9.03 8.63
CA ASP A 125 3.94 -10.45 8.99
C ASP A 125 3.85 -11.37 7.76
N LEU A 126 2.97 -11.05 6.80
CA LEU A 126 2.80 -11.88 5.60
C LEU A 126 4.05 -11.87 4.72
N ILE A 127 4.65 -10.68 4.52
CA ILE A 127 5.90 -10.58 3.74
C ILE A 127 7.03 -11.33 4.45
N ARG A 128 7.12 -11.25 5.78
CA ARG A 128 8.11 -12.01 6.55
C ARG A 128 7.91 -13.52 6.38
N GLU A 129 6.67 -14.01 6.43
CA GLU A 129 6.37 -15.42 6.17
C GLU A 129 6.78 -15.84 4.75
N LEU A 130 6.45 -15.02 3.75
CA LEU A 130 6.84 -15.26 2.36
C LEU A 130 8.36 -15.25 2.17
N ALA A 131 9.08 -14.36 2.86
CA ALA A 131 10.54 -14.31 2.84
C ALA A 131 11.15 -15.59 3.44
N ILE A 132 10.62 -16.06 4.57
CA ILE A 132 11.04 -17.33 5.20
C ILE A 132 10.79 -18.50 4.23
N LYS A 133 9.60 -18.55 3.62
CA LYS A 133 9.22 -19.60 2.66
C LYS A 133 10.12 -19.61 1.42
N SER A 134 10.53 -18.43 0.96
CA SER A 134 11.44 -18.27 -0.19
C SER A 134 12.92 -18.41 0.18
N ARG A 135 13.25 -18.73 1.45
CA ARG A 135 14.62 -18.80 1.98
C ARG A 135 15.41 -17.50 1.81
N ALA A 136 14.70 -16.37 1.71
CA ALA A 136 15.31 -15.05 1.68
C ALA A 136 15.49 -14.56 3.12
N ASN A 137 16.71 -14.16 3.48
CA ASN A 137 16.99 -13.53 4.77
C ASN A 137 16.48 -12.09 4.76
N ALA A 138 15.18 -11.91 5.03
CA ALA A 138 14.57 -10.61 5.20
C ALA A 138 14.71 -10.13 6.65
N LEU A 139 15.41 -9.00 6.83
CA LEU A 139 15.64 -8.37 8.13
C LEU A 139 15.00 -6.97 8.11
N PRO A 140 14.44 -6.49 9.24
CA PRO A 140 14.04 -5.10 9.34
C PRO A 140 15.27 -4.18 9.24
N LEU A 141 15.08 -2.93 8.80
CA LEU A 141 16.18 -1.97 8.62
C LEU A 141 16.89 -1.61 9.94
N GLY A 142 16.17 -1.62 11.06
CA GLY A 142 16.74 -1.45 12.40
C GLY A 142 17.59 -0.19 12.56
N ASP A 143 18.73 -0.34 13.25
CA ASP A 143 19.67 0.74 13.61
C ASP A 143 20.29 1.48 12.41
N GLU A 144 20.17 0.97 11.18
CA GLU A 144 20.65 1.71 9.99
C GLU A 144 19.91 3.04 9.82
N CYS A 145 18.66 3.11 10.28
CA CYS A 145 17.83 4.32 10.25
C CYS A 145 18.30 5.45 11.16
N GLU A 146 19.11 5.14 12.19
CA GLU A 146 19.69 6.14 13.09
C GLU A 146 21.07 6.62 12.59
N LYS A 147 21.77 5.77 11.84
CA LYS A 147 23.15 6.03 11.39
C LYS A 147 23.19 6.76 10.05
N GLU A 148 22.25 6.46 9.17
CA GLU A 148 22.27 6.94 7.79
C GLU A 148 21.01 7.76 7.48
N LEU A 149 21.17 8.81 6.68
CA LEU A 149 20.06 9.62 6.20
C LEU A 149 19.08 8.72 5.42
N TYR A 150 17.79 8.82 5.75
CA TYR A 150 16.74 7.96 5.16
C TYR A 150 17.04 6.44 5.28
N CYS A 151 17.72 6.02 6.36
CA CYS A 151 18.18 4.63 6.54
C CYS A 151 19.08 4.11 5.41
N GLY A 152 19.68 5.00 4.62
CA GLY A 152 20.44 4.63 3.42
C GLY A 152 19.61 4.03 2.30
N ILE A 153 18.27 4.17 2.32
CA ILE A 153 17.40 3.66 1.26
C ILE A 153 17.04 4.78 0.28
N PRO A 154 17.23 4.56 -1.04
CA PRO A 154 16.81 5.52 -2.05
C PRO A 154 15.29 5.40 -2.28
N PHE A 155 14.52 6.05 -1.40
CA PHE A 155 13.07 6.05 -1.51
C PHE A 155 12.61 6.82 -2.75
N TYR A 156 11.92 6.13 -3.66
CA TYR A 156 11.29 6.79 -4.83
C TYR A 156 10.21 7.80 -4.41
N GLN A 157 9.47 7.51 -3.33
CA GLN A 157 8.49 8.42 -2.74
C GLN A 157 8.89 8.76 -1.31
N ASN A 158 9.02 10.06 -1.00
CA ASN A 158 9.44 10.53 0.33
C ASN A 158 8.50 10.08 1.44
N SER A 159 7.21 9.91 1.14
CA SER A 159 6.20 9.43 2.08
C SER A 159 6.50 8.02 2.61
N HIS A 160 7.19 7.19 1.82
CA HIS A 160 7.55 5.82 2.22
C HIS A 160 8.54 5.79 3.40
N HIS A 161 9.32 6.86 3.58
CA HIS A 161 10.19 7.01 4.73
C HIS A 161 9.42 7.01 6.06
N GLY A 162 8.19 7.56 6.09
CA GLY A 162 7.35 7.55 7.30
C GLY A 162 6.93 6.16 7.76
N GLN A 163 7.02 5.14 6.89
CA GLN A 163 6.70 3.73 7.17
C GLN A 163 7.93 2.83 7.06
N ARG A 164 9.14 3.40 7.20
CA ARG A 164 10.42 2.68 7.10
C ARG A 164 10.56 1.52 8.09
N ASP A 165 9.94 1.64 9.27
CA ASP A 165 10.02 0.64 10.35
C ASP A 165 9.38 -0.70 9.96
N ASN A 166 8.37 -0.67 9.08
CA ASN A 166 7.70 -1.86 8.56
C ASN A 166 8.42 -2.44 7.33
N GLY A 167 9.42 -1.75 6.80
CA GLY A 167 10.18 -2.17 5.63
C GLY A 167 11.12 -3.33 5.94
N LEU A 168 11.35 -4.18 4.95
CA LEU A 168 12.26 -5.32 5.03
C LEU A 168 13.40 -5.17 4.03
N TRP A 169 14.62 -5.45 4.50
CA TRP A 169 15.82 -5.50 3.69
C TRP A 169 16.23 -6.96 3.45
N ILE A 170 16.42 -7.30 2.19
CA ILE A 170 16.92 -8.60 1.75
C ILE A 170 18.26 -8.38 1.08
N LYS A 171 19.32 -8.93 1.66
CA LYS A 171 20.67 -8.82 1.08
C LYS A 171 20.73 -9.55 -0.27
N GLY A 172 21.35 -8.91 -1.26
CA GLY A 172 21.44 -9.44 -2.62
C GLY A 172 22.69 -8.95 -3.35
N ASN A 173 22.67 -9.08 -4.68
CA ASN A 173 23.77 -8.62 -5.53
C ASN A 173 23.54 -7.18 -5.95
N THR A 174 24.63 -6.45 -6.20
CA THR A 174 24.60 -5.11 -6.81
C THR A 174 24.22 -5.22 -8.28
N PHE A 175 23.58 -4.19 -8.83
CA PHE A 175 23.38 -4.06 -10.27
C PHE A 175 24.23 -2.94 -10.84
N THR A 176 24.58 -3.04 -12.12
CA THR A 176 25.34 -2.03 -12.85
C THR A 176 24.40 -1.29 -13.80
N LEU A 177 24.37 0.03 -13.70
CA LEU A 177 23.66 0.89 -14.63
C LEU A 177 24.50 1.14 -15.89
N PRO A 178 23.87 1.30 -17.07
CA PRO A 178 24.58 1.70 -18.29
C PRO A 178 25.20 3.10 -18.18
N GLU A 179 24.56 3.99 -17.43
CA GLU A 179 25.02 5.34 -17.16
C GLU A 179 25.48 5.46 -15.70
N THR A 180 26.64 6.07 -15.49
CA THR A 180 27.23 6.20 -14.15
C THR A 180 26.59 7.38 -13.42
N ILE A 181 26.13 7.11 -12.19
CA ILE A 181 25.72 8.14 -11.24
C ILE A 181 26.98 8.62 -10.54
N ASP A 182 27.21 9.94 -10.50
CA ASP A 182 28.37 10.53 -9.83
C ASP A 182 27.94 11.73 -8.98
N LEU A 183 28.42 11.77 -7.74
CA LEU A 183 28.16 12.83 -6.78
C LEU A 183 29.50 13.32 -6.25
N GLN A 184 29.91 14.51 -6.69
CA GLN A 184 31.18 15.12 -6.30
C GLN A 184 30.95 16.34 -5.41
N TYR A 185 31.63 16.37 -4.27
CA TYR A 185 31.68 17.55 -3.41
C TYR A 185 32.70 18.55 -3.95
N ILE A 186 32.26 19.77 -4.25
CA ILE A 186 33.10 20.83 -4.83
C ILE A 186 33.79 21.63 -3.72
N GLY A 187 33.07 21.94 -2.64
CA GLY A 187 33.58 22.73 -1.54
C GLY A 187 32.50 23.40 -0.70
N ASN A 188 32.91 24.06 0.38
CA ASN A 188 32.05 24.84 1.26
C ASN A 188 32.52 26.30 1.31
N GLN A 189 31.55 27.20 1.33
CA GLN A 189 31.78 28.62 1.55
C GLN A 189 31.06 29.04 2.83
N ASN A 190 31.82 29.50 3.82
CA ASN A 190 31.27 30.06 5.04
C ASN A 190 31.08 31.56 4.88
N ASP A 191 29.84 32.03 4.92
CA ASP A 191 29.54 33.45 5.04
C ASP A 191 29.47 33.84 6.52
N SER A 192 30.49 34.56 6.98
CA SER A 192 30.63 35.00 8.37
C SER A 192 29.52 35.98 8.80
N ASN A 193 28.94 36.71 7.85
CA ASN A 193 27.94 37.74 8.14
C ASN A 193 26.54 37.15 8.37
N LEU A 194 26.23 36.05 7.68
CA LEU A 194 24.92 35.37 7.73
C LEU A 194 24.95 34.09 8.58
N ASN A 195 26.10 33.75 9.17
CA ASN A 195 26.33 32.49 9.90
C ASN A 195 25.83 31.25 9.13
N THR A 196 26.02 31.27 7.80
CA THR A 196 25.50 30.26 6.88
C THR A 196 26.67 29.61 6.15
N THR A 197 26.68 28.28 6.13
CA THR A 197 27.63 27.48 5.36
C THR A 197 26.93 26.97 4.10
N THR A 198 27.42 27.40 2.94
CA THR A 198 26.92 26.92 1.65
C THR A 198 27.79 25.77 1.18
N PHE A 199 27.18 24.61 0.94
CA PHE A 199 27.85 23.44 0.38
C PHE A 199 27.52 23.31 -1.11
N SER A 200 28.55 23.14 -1.94
CA SER A 200 28.41 23.01 -3.40
C SER A 200 28.72 21.59 -3.84
N PHE A 201 27.81 20.99 -4.62
CA PHE A 201 27.92 19.62 -5.14
C PHE A 201 27.67 19.60 -6.65
N THR A 202 28.39 18.74 -7.37
CA THR A 202 28.12 18.38 -8.77
C THR A 202 27.49 17.00 -8.78
N VAL A 203 26.31 16.86 -9.40
CA VAL A 203 25.60 15.60 -9.52
C VAL A 203 25.40 15.25 -10.98
N LYS A 204 25.72 14.02 -11.36
CA LYS A 204 25.41 13.42 -12.66
C LYS A 204 24.56 12.18 -12.44
N GLY A 205 23.47 12.05 -13.18
CA GLY A 205 22.57 10.92 -13.08
C GLY A 205 21.39 11.06 -14.05
N THR A 206 20.33 10.29 -13.82
CA THR A 206 19.13 10.25 -14.65
C THR A 206 18.23 11.49 -14.47
N ASP A 207 17.29 11.68 -15.38
CA ASP A 207 16.24 12.69 -15.32
C ASP A 207 15.38 12.59 -14.05
N HIS A 208 15.13 11.38 -13.57
CA HIS A 208 14.42 11.10 -12.33
C HIS A 208 15.40 10.81 -11.18
N MET A 209 15.96 11.86 -10.58
CA MET A 209 16.79 11.78 -9.37
C MET A 209 16.19 12.58 -8.22
N SER A 210 16.40 12.12 -6.99
CA SER A 210 16.05 12.85 -5.78
C SER A 210 17.29 13.12 -4.94
N PHE A 211 17.40 14.34 -4.44
CA PHE A 211 18.50 14.79 -3.59
C PHE A 211 17.96 15.16 -2.22
N TYR A 212 18.50 14.53 -1.18
CA TYR A 212 18.08 14.74 0.21
C TYR A 212 19.24 15.32 1.01
N VAL A 213 18.94 16.33 1.81
CA VAL A 213 19.87 16.95 2.75
C VAL A 213 19.16 17.02 4.10
N SER A 214 19.84 16.59 5.15
CA SER A 214 19.42 16.83 6.53
C SER A 214 20.41 17.77 7.20
N PRO A 215 19.94 18.76 7.98
CA PRO A 215 20.78 19.54 8.88
C PRO A 215 21.33 18.68 10.02
#